data_AF-A0A6N2UY66-F1
#
_entry.id   AF-A0A6N2UY66-F1
#
_cell.length_a   1.000
_cell.length_b   1.000
_cell.length_c   1.000
_cell.angle_alpha   90.00
_cell.angle_beta   90.00
_cell.angle_gamma   90.00
#
_symmetry.space_group_name_H-M   'P 1'
#
loop_
_entity.id
_entity.type
_entity.pdbx_description
1 polymer ?
#
loop_
_entity_poly.entity_id
_entity_poly.type
_entity_poly.pdbx_seq_one_letter_code
_entity_poly.pdbx_strand_id
1 'polypeptide(L)'
;MDAPLVYLEEGFTSSLYEQSLDDQIQNLKNDGVRFTIINEARAKEYLSQRINLFKLKRFAINYRQIDGRYEGLDFAYLVDLASIDYQIRLFCGYIAGRVEHDLKLRFNH
;
A
#
# COMPACT_ATOMS: atom_id res chain seq x y z
N MET A 1 -13.47 13.12 -1.93
CA MET A 1 -13.61 11.99 -2.88
C MET A 1 -13.13 10.77 -2.12
N ASP A 2 -14.01 10.28 -1.24
CA ASP A 2 -13.70 9.17 -0.34
C ASP A 2 -13.73 7.87 -1.13
N ALA A 3 -12.66 7.07 -0.98
CA ALA A 3 -12.60 5.77 -1.61
C ALA A 3 -13.73 4.88 -1.06
N PRO A 4 -14.48 4.17 -1.93
CA PRO A 4 -15.66 3.42 -1.54
C PRO A 4 -15.31 2.28 -0.55
N LEU A 5 -16.13 2.19 0.50
CA LEU A 5 -16.08 1.23 1.63
C LEU A 5 -16.28 -0.26 1.22
N VAL A 6 -16.21 -0.60 -0.06
CA VAL A 6 -16.54 -1.93 -0.61
C VAL A 6 -15.42 -2.96 -0.41
N TYR A 7 -14.27 -2.58 0.16
CA TYR A 7 -13.20 -3.54 0.49
C TYR A 7 -13.23 -4.05 1.95
N LEU A 8 -14.35 -3.85 2.66
CA LEU A 8 -14.56 -4.36 4.01
C LEU A 8 -15.46 -5.60 3.98
N GLU A 9 -14.96 -6.69 3.43
CA GLU A 9 -15.50 -8.02 3.73
C GLU A 9 -14.53 -8.71 4.72
N GLU A 10 -15.11 -9.05 5.87
CA GLU A 10 -14.66 -9.93 6.94
C GLU A 10 -13.45 -9.50 7.81
N GLY A 11 -13.77 -8.94 8.98
CA GLY A 11 -13.24 -9.47 10.24
C GLY A 11 -11.79 -9.17 10.65
N PHE A 12 -11.09 -8.18 10.10
CA PHE A 12 -9.72 -7.87 10.53
C PHE A 12 -9.56 -6.47 11.13
N THR A 13 -9.12 -6.46 12.38
CA THR A 13 -9.47 -5.51 13.43
C THR A 13 -8.74 -4.17 13.37
N SER A 14 -9.46 -3.15 13.84
CA SER A 14 -8.98 -1.86 14.34
C SER A 14 -7.72 -1.92 15.25
N SER A 15 -7.36 -3.10 15.78
CA SER A 15 -6.23 -3.32 16.69
C SER A 15 -4.84 -3.21 16.05
N LEU A 16 -4.73 -3.29 14.72
CA LEU A 16 -3.45 -3.16 14.01
C LEU A 16 -2.96 -1.71 13.92
N TYR A 17 -3.86 -0.73 14.05
CA TYR A 17 -3.49 0.69 14.05
C TYR A 17 -2.88 1.16 15.38
N GLU A 18 -3.10 0.41 16.45
CA GLU A 18 -2.63 0.73 17.80
C GLU A 18 -1.29 0.06 18.14
N GLN A 19 -0.73 -0.72 17.21
CA GLN A 19 0.57 -1.36 17.36
C GLN A 19 1.71 -0.39 17.07
N SER A 20 2.78 -0.48 17.86
CA SER A 20 3.97 0.35 17.66
C SER A 20 4.63 0.03 16.31
N LEU A 21 5.40 0.97 15.76
CA LEU A 21 6.15 0.75 14.51
C LEU A 21 7.11 -0.44 14.63
N ASP A 22 7.64 -0.71 15.82
CA ASP A 22 8.46 -1.87 16.11
C ASP A 22 7.68 -3.18 15.95
N ASP A 23 6.45 -3.25 16.47
CA ASP A 23 5.59 -4.43 16.36
C ASP A 23 5.21 -4.69 14.90
N GLN A 24 4.96 -3.63 14.13
CA GLN A 24 4.66 -3.75 12.69
C GLN A 24 5.83 -4.33 11.90
N ILE A 25 7.05 -3.86 12.15
CA ILE A 25 8.26 -4.42 11.54
C ILE A 25 8.44 -5.88 11.96
N GLN A 26 8.22 -6.20 13.24
CA GLN A 26 8.39 -7.56 13.72
C GLN A 26 7.36 -8.52 13.11
N ASN A 27 6.12 -8.08 12.93
CA ASN A 27 5.09 -8.83 12.22
C ASN A 27 5.48 -9.10 10.77
N LEU A 28 6.01 -8.10 10.05
CA LEU A 28 6.51 -8.30 8.69
C LEU A 28 7.66 -9.32 8.63
N LYS A 29 8.57 -9.29 9.61
CA LYS A 29 9.65 -10.28 9.71
C LYS A 29 9.13 -11.69 9.99
N ASN A 30 8.14 -11.81 10.88
CA ASN A 30 7.49 -13.09 11.19
C ASN A 30 6.77 -13.67 9.96
N ASP A 31 6.17 -12.79 9.14
CA ASP A 31 5.53 -13.11 7.87
C ASP A 31 6.56 -13.49 6.78
N GLY A 32 7.87 -13.36 7.02
CA GLY A 32 8.94 -13.74 6.06
C GLY A 32 9.45 -12.60 5.18
N VAL A 33 9.06 -11.35 5.44
CA VAL A 33 9.55 -10.17 4.71
C VAL A 33 10.99 -9.85 5.12
N ARG A 34 11.85 -9.68 4.12
CA ARG A 34 13.26 -9.29 4.31
C ARG A 34 13.43 -7.78 4.29
N PHE A 35 14.45 -7.29 4.99
CA PHE A 35 14.84 -5.88 5.05
C PHE A 35 16.28 -5.72 4.54
N THR A 36 16.55 -6.28 3.37
CA THR A 36 17.91 -6.37 2.80
C THR A 36 18.26 -5.09 2.06
N ILE A 37 17.32 -4.55 1.29
CA ILE A 37 17.53 -3.35 0.46
C ILE A 37 17.17 -2.09 1.26
N ILE A 38 16.00 -2.10 1.91
CA ILE A 38 15.58 -1.05 2.84
C ILE A 38 15.71 -1.61 4.26
N ASN A 39 16.54 -0.97 5.08
CA ASN A 39 16.73 -1.38 6.47
C ASN A 39 15.52 -1.03 7.35
N GLU A 40 15.46 -1.61 8.54
CA GLU A 40 14.34 -1.45 9.47
C GLU A 40 14.11 0.01 9.89
N ALA A 41 15.17 0.81 10.07
CA ALA A 41 15.04 2.23 10.44
C ALA A 41 14.36 3.04 9.33
N ARG A 42 14.78 2.84 8.07
CA ARG A 42 14.15 3.46 6.90
C ARG A 42 12.74 2.94 6.66
N ALA A 43 12.48 1.66 6.95
CA ALA A 43 11.14 1.10 6.87
C ALA A 43 10.19 1.71 7.91
N LYS A 44 10.67 1.97 9.13
CA LYS A 44 9.88 2.68 10.17
C LYS A 44 9.58 4.12 9.77
N GLU A 45 10.57 4.85 9.24
CA GLU A 45 10.35 6.17 8.65
C GLU A 45 9.26 6.10 7.58
N TYR A 46 9.33 5.13 6.67
CA TYR A 46 8.35 4.95 5.61
C TYR A 46 6.93 4.66 6.15
N LEU A 47 6.80 3.75 7.11
CA LEU A 47 5.51 3.41 7.73
C LEU A 47 4.92 4.58 8.52
N SER A 48 5.77 5.43 9.12
CA SER A 48 5.32 6.65 9.82
C SER A 48 4.78 7.74 8.89
N GLN A 49 5.22 7.78 7.63
CA GLN A 49 5.01 8.89 6.70
C GLN A 49 3.76 8.75 5.80
N ARG A 50 2.72 8.05 6.26
CA ARG A 50 1.37 7.95 5.63
C ARG A 50 1.12 6.80 4.63
N ILE A 51 1.84 5.68 4.72
CA ILE A 51 1.45 4.45 4.00
C ILE A 51 0.99 3.41 5.01
N ASN A 52 -0.33 3.22 5.06
CA ASN A 52 -0.96 2.16 5.82
C ASN A 52 -0.36 0.81 5.43
N LEU A 53 0.26 0.14 6.41
CA LEU A 53 0.77 -1.23 6.33
C LEU A 53 -0.18 -2.18 5.57
N PHE A 54 -1.50 -1.96 5.71
CA PHE A 54 -2.55 -2.66 4.98
C PHE A 54 -2.41 -2.61 3.46
N LYS A 55 -2.03 -1.47 2.88
CA LYS A 55 -1.79 -1.33 1.44
C LYS A 55 -0.59 -2.19 1.02
N LEU A 56 0.48 -2.18 1.82
CA LEU A 56 1.67 -3.00 1.58
C LEU A 56 1.35 -4.49 1.65
N LYS A 57 0.57 -4.93 2.66
CA LYS A 57 0.13 -6.33 2.77
C LYS A 57 -0.70 -6.79 1.57
N ARG A 58 -1.46 -5.90 0.95
CA ARG A 58 -2.23 -6.20 -0.27
C ARG A 58 -1.35 -6.52 -1.47
N PHE A 59 -0.13 -6.00 -1.51
CA PHE A 59 0.84 -6.34 -2.54
C PHE A 59 1.58 -7.65 -2.24
N ALA A 60 1.73 -7.97 -0.95
CA ALA A 60 2.38 -9.20 -0.50
C ALA A 60 1.60 -10.46 -0.90
N ILE A 61 0.28 -10.39 -1.10
CA ILE A 61 -0.56 -11.54 -1.53
C ILE A 61 -0.10 -12.17 -2.86
N ASN A 62 0.61 -11.42 -3.69
CA ASN A 62 1.09 -11.89 -4.99
C ASN A 62 2.37 -12.72 -4.87
N TYR A 63 2.95 -12.82 -3.68
CA TYR A 63 4.15 -13.58 -3.42
C TYR A 63 3.80 -14.98 -2.91
N ARG A 64 4.59 -15.96 -3.33
CA ARG A 64 4.46 -17.34 -2.87
C ARG A 64 4.73 -17.41 -1.37
N GLN A 65 3.91 -18.16 -0.66
CA GLN A 65 4.12 -18.49 0.75
C GLN A 65 4.48 -19.97 0.90
N ILE A 66 5.43 -20.27 1.79
CA ILE A 66 5.79 -21.61 2.24
C ILE A 66 5.64 -21.62 3.76
N ASP A 67 4.82 -22.53 4.29
CA ASP A 67 4.53 -22.64 5.73
C ASP A 67 4.08 -21.32 6.37
N GLY A 68 3.27 -20.54 5.66
CA GLY A 68 2.74 -19.25 6.13
C GLY A 68 3.74 -18.09 6.11
N ARG A 69 4.92 -18.27 5.50
CA ARG A 69 5.93 -17.21 5.32
C ARG A 69 6.19 -16.93 3.85
N TYR A 70 6.36 -15.66 3.51
CA TYR A 70 6.70 -15.23 2.16
C TYR A 70 8.09 -15.71 1.74
N GLU A 71 8.18 -16.27 0.54
CA GLU A 71 9.44 -16.66 -0.09
C GLU A 71 9.95 -15.52 -1.00
N GLY A 72 11.20 -15.09 -0.80
CA GLY A 72 11.86 -14.11 -1.67
C GLY A 72 11.34 -12.66 -1.59
N LEU A 73 10.45 -12.36 -0.65
CA LEU A 73 9.86 -11.03 -0.50
C LEU A 73 10.77 -10.09 0.31
N ASP A 74 11.15 -8.95 -0.26
CA ASP A 74 11.80 -7.84 0.43
C ASP A 74 10.85 -6.65 0.59
N PHE A 75 10.96 -5.94 1.70
CA PHE A 75 10.16 -4.74 1.98
C PHE A 75 10.31 -3.68 0.88
N ALA A 76 11.49 -3.57 0.28
CA ALA A 76 11.72 -2.63 -0.82
C ALA A 76 10.82 -2.86 -2.02
N TYR A 77 10.47 -4.12 -2.33
CA TYR A 77 9.59 -4.45 -3.44
C TYR A 77 8.14 -4.01 -3.17
N LEU A 78 7.70 -4.11 -1.91
CA LEU A 78 6.39 -3.62 -1.50
C LEU A 78 6.32 -2.10 -1.59
N VAL A 79 7.40 -1.42 -1.18
CA VAL A 79 7.54 0.04 -1.28
C VAL A 79 7.48 0.50 -2.73
N ASP A 80 8.23 -0.14 -3.61
CA ASP A 80 8.29 0.21 -5.03
C ASP A 80 6.92 0.02 -5.71
N LEU A 81 6.25 -1.11 -5.44
CA LEU A 81 4.93 -1.37 -5.99
C LEU A 81 3.87 -0.38 -5.47
N ALA A 82 3.95 0.01 -4.19
CA ALA A 82 3.08 1.05 -3.63
C ALA A 82 3.33 2.42 -4.28
N SER A 83 4.58 2.73 -4.61
CA SER A 83 4.95 3.95 -5.33
C SER A 83 4.36 3.95 -6.74
N ILE A 84 4.52 2.86 -7.50
CA ILE A 84 3.97 2.69 -8.84
C ILE A 84 2.44 2.87 -8.84
N ASP A 85 1.75 2.20 -7.91
CA ASP A 85 0.30 2.29 -7.74
C ASP A 85 -0.16 3.74 -7.42
N TYR A 86 0.61 4.48 -6.62
CA TYR A 86 0.34 5.90 -6.39
C TYR A 86 0.52 6.75 -7.65
N GLN A 87 1.61 6.57 -8.39
CA GLN A 87 1.86 7.32 -9.63
C GLN A 87 0.77 7.07 -10.68
N ILE A 88 0.34 5.81 -10.84
CA ILE A 88 -0.74 5.45 -11.76
C ILE A 88 -2.05 6.14 -11.35
N ARG A 89 -2.40 6.16 -10.05
CA ARG A 89 -3.58 6.88 -9.58
C ARG A 89 -3.54 8.37 -9.89
N LEU A 90 -2.40 9.02 -9.67
CA LEU A 90 -2.24 10.43 -10.01
C LEU A 90 -2.42 10.68 -11.51
N PHE A 91 -1.82 9.82 -12.33
CA PHE A 91 -1.91 9.92 -13.78
C PHE A 91 -3.35 9.72 -14.27
N CYS A 92 -4.04 8.70 -13.81
CA CYS A 92 -5.45 8.46 -14.12
C CYS A 92 -6.34 9.63 -13.67
N GLY A 93 -6.10 10.16 -12.47
CA GLY A 93 -6.82 11.33 -11.95
C GLY A 93 -6.59 12.58 -12.81
N TYR A 94 -5.35 12.80 -13.25
CA TYR A 94 -5.01 13.90 -14.15
C TYR A 94 -5.74 13.78 -15.51
N ILE A 95 -5.73 12.59 -16.11
CA ILE A 95 -6.45 12.35 -17.37
C ILE A 95 -7.95 12.56 -17.17
N ALA A 96 -8.53 11.97 -16.14
CA ALA A 96 -9.96 12.09 -15.84
C ALA A 96 -10.37 13.56 -15.65
N GLY A 97 -9.58 14.34 -14.89
CA GLY A 97 -9.83 15.76 -14.69
C GLY A 97 -9.73 16.58 -15.98
N ARG A 98 -8.80 16.24 -16.89
CA ARG A 98 -8.71 16.88 -18.20
C ARG A 98 -9.91 16.56 -19.09
N VAL A 99 -10.32 15.30 -19.14
CA VAL A 99 -11.50 14.88 -19.91
C VAL A 99 -12.75 15.55 -19.37
N GLU A 100 -12.93 15.59 -18.04
CA GLU A 100 -14.05 16.28 -17.41
C GLU A 100 -14.07 17.77 -17.77
N HIS A 101 -12.92 18.45 -17.72
CA HIS A 101 -12.82 19.85 -18.07
C HIS A 101 -13.16 20.10 -19.55
N ASP A 102 -12.64 19.29 -20.47
CA ASP A 102 -12.89 19.41 -21.90
C ASP A 102 -14.37 19.18 -22.25
N LEU A 103 -14.98 18.16 -21.64
CA LEU A 103 -16.42 17.90 -21.78
C LEU A 103 -17.27 19.06 -21.26
N LYS A 104 -16.91 19.64 -20.11
CA LYS A 104 -17.61 20.81 -19.56
C LYS A 104 -17.52 22.01 -20.51
N LEU A 105 -16.34 22.31 -21.05
CA LEU A 105 -16.20 23.41 -22.01
C LEU A 105 -17.01 23.18 -23.30
N ARG A 106 -17.13 21.92 -23.73
CA ARG A 106 -17.81 21.56 -24.97
C ARG A 106 -19.34 21.53 -24.87
N PHE A 107 -19.89 21.14 -23.72
CA PHE A 107 -21.33 20.88 -23.57
C PHE A 107 -22.05 21.86 -22.64
N ASN A 108 -21.32 22.67 -21.87
CA ASN A 108 -21.91 23.67 -21.00
C ASN A 108 -21.91 25.03 -21.75
N HIS A 109 -22.84 25.15 -22.70
CA HIS A 109 -23.29 26.41 -23.29
C HIS A 109 -24.62 26.82 -22.64
#